data_AF-A0A4Q6BU16-F1
#
_entry.id   AF-A0A4Q6BU16-F1
#
_cell.length_a   1.000
_cell.length_b   1.000
_cell.length_c   1.000
_cell.angle_alpha   90.00
_cell.angle_beta   90.00
_cell.angle_gamma   90.00
#
_symmetry.space_group_name_H-M   'P 1'
#
loop_
_entity.id
_entity.type
_entity.pdbx_description
1 polymer ?
#
loop_
_entity_poly.entity_id
_entity_poly.type
_entity_poly.pdbx_seq_one_letter_code
_entity_poly.pdbx_strand_id
1 'polypeptide(L)'
;CDEKNVPHPDIVTEAGRALVAHHSVLVFNVLGTNEVQKKEPSKVITKEDHRVVQDLAYIYESLSEKNITEFYHDVMHIRETILQLFTFGVLSLEQRAKAENLCWVILTKMEDIAEKVNDDPELIASLQEILSDTYFCNFSVFQSMPDSWAVGQLFPVLPIHRLNEEPMRKAILVDMTCDSDGKIGQFIDDGAKNAVKKTALEVHDFVEGQPYFMGVFLVGAYQEILGDLHNLFGDTDAVHITVTSSGYTVDHVVEGDTVTEVLSYVQYNRPELIESIRKAIEESILRGTIAKNEARLLMRHYEQGLSGYTYLEDPE
;
A
#
# COMPACT_ATOMS: atom_id res chain seq x y z
N CYS A 1 30.48 24.11 35.84
CA CYS A 1 31.46 23.56 36.80
C CYS A 1 32.69 24.47 36.90
N ASP A 2 33.29 24.83 35.77
CA ASP A 2 34.51 25.66 35.73
C ASP A 2 34.33 27.06 36.30
N GLU A 3 33.25 27.78 35.96
CA GLU A 3 32.95 29.10 36.55
C GLU A 3 32.78 29.09 38.07
N LYS A 4 32.35 27.95 38.62
CA LYS A 4 32.09 27.77 40.05
C LYS A 4 33.19 26.96 40.73
N ASN A 5 34.22 26.55 39.99
CA ASN A 5 35.31 25.70 40.45
C ASN A 5 34.85 24.46 41.23
N VAL A 6 33.84 23.75 40.71
CA VAL A 6 33.32 22.50 41.29
C VAL A 6 33.63 21.29 40.38
N PRO A 7 33.72 20.06 40.93
CA PRO A 7 33.89 18.85 40.13
C PRO A 7 32.79 18.70 39.07
N HIS A 8 33.14 18.17 37.90
CA HIS A 8 32.16 17.84 36.87
C HIS A 8 31.34 16.62 37.32
N PRO A 9 30.01 16.63 37.16
CA PRO A 9 29.18 15.49 37.54
C PRO A 9 29.31 14.36 36.53
N ASP A 10 28.89 13.16 36.94
CA ASP A 10 28.63 12.07 35.99
C ASP A 10 27.49 12.46 35.05
N ILE A 11 27.68 12.23 33.75
CA ILE A 11 26.67 12.49 32.72
C ILE A 11 25.97 11.17 32.42
N VAL A 12 24.65 11.15 32.62
CA VAL A 12 23.76 10.02 32.26
C VAL A 12 22.89 10.44 31.08
N THR A 13 22.66 9.52 30.15
CA THR A 13 21.77 9.71 29.00
C THR A 13 20.80 8.54 28.85
N GLU A 14 19.54 8.85 28.57
CA GLU A 14 18.45 7.89 28.38
C GLU A 14 18.04 7.85 26.89
N ALA A 15 19.03 7.72 26.01
CA ALA A 15 18.85 7.78 24.57
C ALA A 15 18.29 6.45 23.98
N GLY A 16 17.11 6.02 24.45
CA GLY A 16 16.49 4.75 24.07
C GLY A 16 16.33 4.58 22.56
N ARG A 17 15.71 5.56 21.87
CA ARG A 17 15.52 5.54 20.41
C ARG A 17 16.84 5.35 19.66
N ALA A 18 17.92 6.00 20.11
CA ALA A 18 19.22 5.89 19.45
C ALA A 18 19.82 4.47 19.57
N LEU A 19 19.50 3.75 20.65
CA LEU A 19 19.96 2.37 20.87
C LEU A 19 19.16 1.35 20.07
N VAL A 20 17.84 1.54 19.96
CA VAL A 20 16.94 0.48 19.45
C VAL A 20 16.37 0.76 18.06
N ALA A 21 16.48 1.96 17.47
CA ALA A 21 15.82 2.22 16.19
C ALA A 21 16.20 1.22 15.07
N HIS A 22 17.49 0.86 14.95
CA HIS A 22 18.02 0.12 13.81
C HIS A 22 17.90 -1.41 13.89
N HIS A 23 17.51 -1.97 15.05
CA HIS A 23 17.65 -3.40 15.31
C HIS A 23 16.57 -4.28 14.69
N SER A 24 15.47 -3.67 14.21
CA SER A 24 14.31 -4.38 13.67
C SER A 24 13.97 -3.88 12.27
N VAL A 25 13.51 -4.80 11.41
CA VAL A 25 13.08 -4.58 10.03
C VAL A 25 11.77 -5.32 9.84
N LEU A 26 10.73 -4.60 9.41
CA LEU A 26 9.46 -5.20 9.02
C LEU A 26 9.56 -5.66 7.57
N VAL A 27 9.23 -6.91 7.29
CA VAL A 27 9.24 -7.50 5.94
C VAL A 27 7.85 -8.00 5.60
N PHE A 28 7.34 -7.63 4.43
CA PHE A 28 6.03 -8.08 3.93
C PHE A 28 6.06 -8.29 2.42
N ASN A 29 5.14 -9.12 1.91
CA ASN A 29 4.94 -9.29 0.47
C ASN A 29 3.91 -8.29 -0.08
N VAL A 30 4.00 -8.03 -1.38
CA VAL A 30 2.99 -7.34 -2.18
C VAL A 30 2.07 -8.40 -2.78
N LEU A 31 0.76 -8.27 -2.55
CA LEU A 31 -0.26 -9.21 -3.00
C LEU A 31 -0.80 -8.87 -4.39
N GLY A 32 -0.72 -7.60 -4.77
CA GLY A 32 -1.20 -7.13 -6.05
C GLY A 32 -0.93 -5.65 -6.27
N THR A 33 -1.22 -5.20 -7.48
CA THR A 33 -1.02 -3.81 -7.88
C THR A 33 -2.25 -3.28 -8.62
N ASN A 34 -2.46 -1.97 -8.52
CA ASN A 34 -3.31 -1.23 -9.43
C ASN A 34 -2.44 -0.25 -10.21
N GLU A 35 -2.22 -0.58 -11.47
CA GLU A 35 -1.40 0.20 -12.38
C GLU A 35 -2.22 1.28 -13.08
N VAL A 36 -1.82 2.54 -12.91
CA VAL A 36 -2.56 3.70 -13.44
C VAL A 36 -2.01 4.20 -14.77
N GLN A 37 -0.71 4.00 -15.01
CA GLN A 37 -0.06 4.41 -16.26
C GLN A 37 -0.56 3.58 -17.44
N LYS A 38 -0.96 4.26 -18.53
CA LYS A 38 -1.50 3.63 -19.74
C LYS A 38 -0.81 4.17 -20.97
N LYS A 39 -0.22 3.27 -21.77
CA LYS A 39 0.53 3.68 -22.98
C LYS A 39 -0.35 4.00 -24.17
N GLU A 40 -1.47 3.29 -24.33
CA GLU A 40 -2.35 3.46 -25.48
C GLU A 40 -3.83 3.51 -25.10
N PRO A 41 -4.67 4.23 -25.87
CA PRO A 41 -6.12 4.24 -25.68
C PRO A 41 -6.69 2.83 -25.88
N SER A 42 -7.55 2.38 -24.97
CA SER A 42 -8.13 1.03 -25.04
C SER A 42 -9.22 0.86 -26.10
N LYS A 43 -9.76 1.97 -26.62
CA LYS A 43 -10.86 1.99 -27.60
C LYS A 43 -10.55 2.98 -28.72
N VAL A 44 -10.91 2.60 -29.94
CA VAL A 44 -10.84 3.47 -31.12
C VAL A 44 -11.75 4.68 -30.91
N ILE A 45 -11.20 5.87 -31.12
CA ILE A 45 -11.92 7.15 -31.09
C ILE A 45 -12.63 7.33 -32.43
N THR A 46 -13.92 7.65 -32.40
CA THR A 46 -14.74 7.84 -33.61
C THR A 46 -15.40 9.21 -33.58
N LYS A 47 -15.90 9.66 -34.74
CA LYS A 47 -16.52 10.99 -34.87
C LYS A 47 -17.87 11.09 -34.16
N GLU A 48 -18.45 9.95 -33.80
CA GLU A 48 -19.72 9.82 -33.09
C GLU A 48 -19.53 9.92 -31.57
N ASP A 49 -18.29 9.91 -31.07
CA ASP A 49 -18.03 10.09 -29.66
C ASP A 49 -18.45 11.48 -29.18
N HIS A 50 -18.81 11.55 -27.90
CA HIS A 50 -19.16 12.80 -27.25
C HIS A 50 -18.02 13.82 -27.37
N ARG A 51 -18.36 15.11 -27.46
CA ARG A 51 -17.41 16.22 -27.64
C ARG A 51 -16.20 16.16 -26.70
N VAL A 52 -16.44 15.82 -25.43
CA VAL A 52 -15.37 15.65 -24.42
C VAL A 52 -14.29 14.65 -24.85
N VAL A 53 -14.67 13.53 -25.47
CA VAL A 53 -13.71 12.54 -25.98
C VAL A 53 -12.95 13.10 -27.18
N GLN A 54 -13.60 13.91 -28.03
CA GLN A 54 -12.96 14.57 -29.17
C GLN A 54 -11.97 15.64 -28.72
N ASP A 55 -12.31 16.41 -27.69
CA ASP A 55 -11.43 17.43 -27.10
C ASP A 55 -10.18 16.75 -26.50
N LEU A 56 -10.34 15.64 -25.78
CA LEU A 56 -9.23 14.83 -25.28
C LEU A 56 -8.39 14.23 -26.42
N ALA A 57 -9.02 13.77 -27.51
CA ALA A 57 -8.29 13.24 -28.67
C ALA A 57 -7.40 14.31 -29.31
N TYR A 58 -7.91 15.54 -29.44
CA TYR A 58 -7.16 16.68 -29.93
C TYR A 58 -5.96 17.00 -29.03
N ILE A 59 -6.16 17.01 -27.69
CA ILE A 59 -5.07 17.20 -26.73
C ILE A 59 -4.02 16.10 -26.90
N TYR A 60 -4.44 14.84 -26.97
CA TYR A 60 -3.53 13.70 -27.14
C TYR A 60 -2.65 13.83 -28.39
N GLU A 61 -3.23 14.23 -29.53
CA GLU A 61 -2.51 14.41 -30.80
C GLU A 61 -1.60 15.66 -30.81
N SER A 62 -2.02 16.74 -30.15
CA SER A 62 -1.37 18.06 -30.21
C SER A 62 -0.38 18.31 -29.05
N LEU A 63 -0.32 17.42 -28.06
CA LEU A 63 0.53 17.56 -26.88
C LEU A 63 2.01 17.66 -27.24
N SER A 64 2.68 18.66 -26.69
CA SER A 64 4.09 18.99 -26.92
C SER A 64 4.71 19.65 -25.68
N GLU A 65 6.03 19.80 -25.68
CA GLU A 65 6.78 20.47 -24.59
C GLU A 65 6.31 21.91 -24.34
N LYS A 66 5.82 22.62 -25.37
CA LYS A 66 5.46 24.05 -25.29
C LYS A 66 4.08 24.31 -24.70
N ASN A 67 3.18 23.34 -24.76
CA ASN A 67 1.77 23.48 -24.37
C ASN A 67 1.38 22.52 -23.25
N ILE A 68 2.36 21.83 -22.63
CA ILE A 68 2.11 20.81 -21.61
C ILE A 68 1.35 21.37 -20.40
N THR A 69 1.74 22.53 -19.88
CA THR A 69 1.10 23.15 -18.71
C THR A 69 -0.34 23.58 -19.00
N GLU A 70 -0.58 24.17 -20.17
CA GLU A 70 -1.94 24.55 -20.62
C GLU A 70 -2.82 23.30 -20.75
N PHE A 71 -2.35 22.28 -21.47
CA PHE A 71 -3.09 21.04 -21.65
C PHE A 71 -3.27 20.24 -20.37
N TYR A 72 -2.34 20.33 -19.42
CA TYR A 72 -2.52 19.72 -18.10
C TYR A 72 -3.76 20.29 -17.39
N HIS A 73 -3.89 21.62 -17.35
CA HIS A 73 -5.07 22.28 -16.78
C HIS A 73 -6.35 21.94 -17.55
N ASP A 74 -6.30 21.88 -18.88
CA ASP A 74 -7.44 21.47 -19.70
C ASP A 74 -7.88 20.03 -19.38
N VAL A 75 -6.93 19.09 -19.28
CA VAL A 75 -7.22 17.69 -18.93
C VAL A 75 -7.81 17.59 -17.54
N MET A 76 -7.27 18.31 -16.54
CA MET A 76 -7.84 18.34 -15.19
C MET A 76 -9.28 18.86 -15.18
N HIS A 77 -9.55 19.97 -15.87
CA HIS A 77 -10.90 20.51 -16.00
C HIS A 77 -11.85 19.54 -16.74
N ILE A 78 -11.37 18.88 -17.79
CA ILE A 78 -12.15 17.87 -18.52
C ILE A 78 -12.48 16.68 -17.61
N ARG A 79 -11.56 16.21 -16.77
CA ARG A 79 -11.82 15.12 -15.81
C ARG A 79 -12.98 15.44 -14.88
N GLU A 80 -13.04 16.64 -14.33
CA GLU A 80 -14.16 17.10 -13.51
C GLU A 80 -15.46 17.16 -14.33
N THR A 81 -15.38 17.67 -15.56
CA THR A 81 -16.52 17.76 -16.48
C THR A 81 -17.09 16.38 -16.81
N ILE A 82 -16.25 15.36 -17.04
CA ILE A 82 -16.68 13.97 -17.29
C ILE A 82 -17.54 13.46 -16.13
N LEU A 83 -17.10 13.70 -14.89
CA LEU A 83 -17.83 13.26 -13.70
C LEU A 83 -19.19 13.96 -13.58
N GLN A 84 -19.25 15.26 -13.86
CA GLN A 84 -20.50 16.02 -13.86
C GLN A 84 -21.47 15.53 -14.94
N LEU A 85 -20.99 15.35 -16.17
CA LEU A 85 -21.83 14.88 -17.28
C LEU A 85 -22.37 13.47 -17.03
N PHE A 86 -21.57 12.58 -16.44
CA PHE A 86 -22.06 11.27 -16.01
C PHE A 86 -23.10 11.38 -14.90
N THR A 87 -22.85 12.22 -13.89
CA THR A 87 -23.78 12.45 -12.77
C THR A 87 -25.14 12.97 -13.24
N PHE A 88 -25.17 13.85 -14.25
CA PHE A 88 -26.41 14.37 -14.84
C PHE A 88 -27.03 13.43 -15.90
N GLY A 89 -26.47 12.24 -16.12
CA GLY A 89 -26.99 11.25 -17.06
C GLY A 89 -26.76 11.58 -18.54
N VAL A 90 -25.85 12.51 -18.85
CA VAL A 90 -25.47 12.86 -20.23
C VAL A 90 -24.54 11.81 -20.84
N LEU A 91 -23.60 11.29 -20.04
CA LEU A 91 -22.68 10.22 -20.47
C LEU A 91 -23.15 8.85 -19.96
N SER A 92 -23.05 7.84 -20.82
CA SER A 92 -23.14 6.45 -20.40
C SER A 92 -21.87 6.01 -19.65
N LEU A 93 -21.95 4.88 -18.93
CA LEU A 93 -20.77 4.29 -18.27
C LEU A 93 -19.66 3.95 -19.27
N GLU A 94 -20.01 3.48 -20.46
CA GLU A 94 -19.03 3.15 -21.51
C GLU A 94 -18.32 4.40 -22.05
N GLN A 95 -19.05 5.50 -22.21
CA GLN A 95 -18.49 6.78 -22.65
C GLN A 95 -17.60 7.40 -21.57
N ARG A 96 -18.02 7.34 -20.30
CA ARG A 96 -17.21 7.74 -19.15
C ARG A 96 -15.91 6.94 -19.08
N ALA A 97 -15.98 5.61 -19.15
CA ALA A 97 -14.81 4.74 -19.11
C ALA A 97 -13.84 5.01 -20.25
N LYS A 98 -14.35 5.31 -21.45
CA LYS A 98 -13.53 5.70 -22.61
C LYS A 98 -12.83 7.05 -22.39
N ALA A 99 -13.55 8.05 -21.89
CA ALA A 99 -13.00 9.37 -21.62
C ALA A 99 -11.94 9.34 -20.50
N GLU A 100 -12.24 8.68 -19.38
CA GLU A 100 -11.28 8.51 -18.27
C GLU A 100 -10.03 7.73 -18.72
N ASN A 101 -10.18 6.68 -19.54
CA ASN A 101 -9.05 5.96 -20.12
C ASN A 101 -8.13 6.88 -20.92
N LEU A 102 -8.71 7.74 -21.76
CA LEU A 102 -7.94 8.67 -22.58
C LEU A 102 -7.24 9.74 -21.72
N CYS A 103 -7.86 10.22 -20.63
CA CYS A 103 -7.19 11.08 -19.67
C CYS A 103 -5.93 10.42 -19.09
N TRP A 104 -6.01 9.15 -18.66
CA TRP A 104 -4.85 8.43 -18.13
C TRP A 104 -3.71 8.30 -19.16
N VAL A 105 -4.05 8.03 -20.42
CA VAL A 105 -3.07 7.95 -21.51
C VAL A 105 -2.40 9.30 -21.76
N ILE A 106 -3.17 10.38 -21.77
CA ILE A 106 -2.63 11.75 -21.94
C ILE A 106 -1.71 12.10 -20.78
N LEU A 107 -2.11 11.83 -19.53
CA LEU A 107 -1.30 12.12 -18.36
C LEU A 107 0.01 11.32 -18.35
N THR A 108 -0.04 10.05 -18.73
CA THR A 108 1.16 9.21 -18.90
C THR A 108 2.11 9.84 -19.93
N LYS A 109 1.58 10.27 -21.09
CA LYS A 109 2.36 10.97 -22.12
C LYS A 109 2.89 12.33 -21.63
N MET A 110 2.17 13.04 -20.76
CA MET A 110 2.63 14.28 -20.14
C MET A 110 3.81 14.03 -19.20
N GLU A 111 3.77 12.98 -18.36
CA GLU A 111 4.89 12.61 -17.48
C GLU A 111 6.17 12.35 -18.29
N ASP A 112 6.09 11.55 -19.36
CA ASP A 112 7.22 11.24 -20.26
C ASP A 112 7.86 12.49 -20.90
N ILE A 113 7.06 13.55 -21.12
CA ILE A 113 7.52 14.82 -21.67
C ILE A 113 8.11 15.67 -20.54
N ALA A 114 7.40 15.79 -19.41
CA ALA A 114 7.81 16.62 -18.27
C ALA A 114 9.16 16.19 -17.70
N GLU A 115 9.43 14.89 -17.59
CA GLU A 115 10.71 14.35 -17.12
C GLU A 115 11.90 14.71 -18.05
N LYS A 116 11.66 14.90 -19.35
CA LYS A 116 12.70 15.27 -20.32
C LYS A 116 13.02 16.75 -20.33
N VAL A 117 12.00 17.58 -20.18
CA VAL A 117 12.14 19.05 -20.25
C VAL A 117 12.60 19.62 -18.91
N ASN A 118 12.11 19.05 -17.79
CA ASN A 118 12.44 19.41 -16.41
C ASN A 118 12.34 20.93 -16.11
N ASP A 119 11.29 21.59 -16.60
CA ASP A 119 11.13 23.05 -16.53
C ASP A 119 10.05 23.49 -15.51
N ASP A 120 9.24 22.55 -14.99
CA ASP A 120 8.16 22.82 -14.04
C ASP A 120 8.09 21.73 -12.93
N PRO A 121 8.74 21.96 -11.78
CA PRO A 121 8.74 21.01 -10.66
C PRO A 121 7.35 20.77 -10.04
N GLU A 122 6.45 21.75 -10.07
CA GLU A 122 5.10 21.62 -9.48
C GLU A 122 4.22 20.71 -10.35
N LEU A 123 4.31 20.87 -11.67
CA LEU A 123 3.66 19.98 -12.63
C LEU A 123 4.17 18.54 -12.48
N ILE A 124 5.49 18.34 -12.39
CA ILE A 124 6.09 17.02 -12.22
C ILE A 124 5.59 16.36 -10.94
N ALA A 125 5.60 17.08 -9.81
CA ALA A 125 5.11 16.55 -8.53
C ALA A 125 3.62 16.17 -8.61
N SER A 126 2.80 17.00 -9.25
CA SER A 126 1.37 16.74 -9.42
C SER A 126 1.10 15.53 -10.32
N LEU A 127 1.84 15.39 -11.42
CA LEU A 127 1.75 14.23 -12.31
C LEU A 127 2.17 12.96 -11.60
N GLN A 128 3.28 12.99 -10.85
CA GLN A 128 3.76 11.84 -10.07
C GLN A 128 2.73 11.40 -9.02
N GLU A 129 2.09 12.34 -8.32
CA GLU A 129 1.03 12.00 -7.36
C GLU A 129 -0.17 11.32 -8.04
N ILE A 130 -0.60 11.83 -9.20
CA ILE A 130 -1.75 11.28 -9.95
C ILE A 130 -1.42 9.93 -10.60
N LEU A 131 -0.19 9.75 -11.07
CA LEU A 131 0.28 8.57 -11.83
C LEU A 131 1.02 7.54 -10.96
N SER A 132 1.00 7.71 -9.65
CA SER A 132 1.52 6.70 -8.72
C SER A 132 0.65 5.45 -8.76
N ASP A 133 1.26 4.31 -9.03
CA ASP A 133 0.61 3.02 -8.87
C ASP A 133 0.28 2.76 -7.40
N THR A 134 -0.66 1.86 -7.16
CA THR A 134 -0.96 1.37 -5.81
C THR A 134 -0.45 -0.05 -5.67
N TYR A 135 0.40 -0.30 -4.68
CA TYR A 135 0.90 -1.63 -4.34
C TYR A 135 0.24 -2.08 -3.04
N PHE A 136 -0.57 -3.14 -3.11
CA PHE A 136 -1.28 -3.71 -1.96
C PHE A 136 -0.36 -4.66 -1.21
N CYS A 137 -0.06 -4.31 0.03
CA CYS A 137 1.00 -4.91 0.82
C CYS A 137 0.40 -5.65 2.02
N ASN A 138 0.85 -6.88 2.27
CA ASN A 138 0.32 -7.76 3.30
C ASN A 138 0.81 -7.40 4.71
N PHE A 139 0.41 -6.24 5.20
CA PHE A 139 0.66 -5.80 6.57
C PHE A 139 -0.44 -4.83 7.01
N SER A 140 -0.30 -4.27 8.22
CA SER A 140 -1.14 -3.19 8.74
C SER A 140 -0.25 -2.05 9.24
N VAL A 141 -0.48 -0.84 8.73
CA VAL A 141 0.24 0.38 9.15
C VAL A 141 -0.08 0.68 10.62
N PHE A 142 -1.32 0.48 11.06
CA PHE A 142 -1.74 0.75 12.44
C PHE A 142 -1.09 -0.20 13.44
N GLN A 143 -0.84 -1.45 13.02
CA GLN A 143 -0.22 -2.46 13.86
C GLN A 143 1.31 -2.31 13.87
N SER A 144 1.94 -2.19 12.71
CA SER A 144 3.41 -2.28 12.61
C SER A 144 4.12 -0.92 12.49
N MET A 145 3.38 0.15 12.16
CA MET A 145 3.93 1.47 11.89
C MET A 145 3.08 2.64 12.45
N PRO A 146 2.64 2.59 13.73
CA PRO A 146 1.70 3.57 14.28
C PRO A 146 2.22 5.03 14.21
N ASP A 147 3.52 5.28 14.43
CA ASP A 147 4.12 6.62 14.29
C ASP A 147 3.98 7.20 12.86
N SER A 148 3.93 6.36 11.82
CA SER A 148 3.74 6.81 10.44
C SER A 148 2.37 7.46 10.27
N TRP A 149 1.33 6.82 10.82
CA TRP A 149 -0.04 7.32 10.80
C TRP A 149 -0.23 8.49 11.78
N ALA A 150 0.20 8.34 13.03
CA ALA A 150 -0.12 9.27 14.11
C ALA A 150 0.63 10.61 14.01
N VAL A 151 1.90 10.59 13.58
CA VAL A 151 2.77 11.78 13.58
C VAL A 151 3.50 12.02 12.25
N GLY A 152 3.20 11.24 11.21
CA GLY A 152 3.83 11.40 9.89
C GLY A 152 5.32 11.06 9.89
N GLN A 153 5.75 10.16 10.79
CA GLN A 153 7.13 9.68 10.85
C GLN A 153 7.50 8.98 9.55
N LEU A 154 8.65 9.35 8.97
CA LEU A 154 9.18 8.68 7.79
C LEU A 154 10.03 7.48 8.19
N PHE A 155 9.87 6.39 7.46
CA PHE A 155 10.70 5.20 7.55
C PHE A 155 11.35 4.94 6.19
N PRO A 156 12.62 4.49 6.14
CA PRO A 156 13.18 3.98 4.90
C PRO A 156 12.42 2.74 4.46
N VAL A 157 11.88 2.76 3.25
CA VAL A 157 11.16 1.64 2.64
C VAL A 157 11.79 1.33 1.30
N LEU A 158 12.07 0.07 1.04
CA LEU A 158 12.62 -0.38 -0.24
C LEU A 158 12.29 -1.86 -0.53
N PRO A 159 12.30 -2.28 -1.79
CA PRO A 159 12.37 -3.69 -2.14
C PRO A 159 13.61 -4.33 -1.52
N ILE A 160 13.51 -5.54 -0.99
CA ILE A 160 14.67 -6.25 -0.38
C ILE A 160 15.33 -7.24 -1.33
N HIS A 161 14.88 -7.27 -2.59
CA HIS A 161 15.43 -8.08 -3.66
C HIS A 161 15.32 -7.34 -4.99
N ARG A 162 15.89 -7.93 -6.06
CA ARG A 162 15.99 -7.33 -7.40
C ARG A 162 16.73 -5.99 -7.47
N LEU A 163 17.49 -5.62 -6.44
CA LEU A 163 18.25 -4.35 -6.36
C LEU A 163 19.31 -4.13 -7.46
N ASN A 164 19.57 -5.11 -8.33
CA ASN A 164 20.42 -4.97 -9.50
C ASN A 164 19.63 -4.63 -10.79
N GLU A 165 18.31 -4.59 -10.71
CA GLU A 165 17.39 -4.19 -11.77
C GLU A 165 16.98 -2.74 -11.55
N GLU A 166 16.77 -1.99 -12.63
CA GLU A 166 16.31 -0.62 -12.54
C GLU A 166 14.80 -0.60 -12.23
N PRO A 167 14.33 0.10 -11.18
CA PRO A 167 12.91 0.24 -10.90
C PRO A 167 12.25 1.14 -11.96
N MET A 168 11.24 0.61 -12.64
CA MET A 168 10.57 1.29 -13.76
C MET A 168 9.21 1.90 -13.39
N ARG A 169 8.76 1.70 -12.14
CA ARG A 169 7.44 2.13 -11.65
C ARG A 169 7.59 3.05 -10.45
N LYS A 170 6.60 3.90 -10.25
CA LYS A 170 6.45 4.74 -9.06
C LYS A 170 5.17 4.35 -8.36
N ALA A 171 5.24 4.07 -7.06
CA ALA A 171 4.09 3.56 -6.33
C ALA A 171 3.95 4.16 -4.93
N ILE A 172 2.71 4.24 -4.48
CA ILE A 172 2.38 4.29 -3.06
C ILE A 172 2.14 2.87 -2.55
N LEU A 173 2.43 2.64 -1.27
CA LEU A 173 2.18 1.36 -0.62
C LEU A 173 0.90 1.49 0.20
N VAL A 174 -0.04 0.58 0.01
CA VAL A 174 -1.30 0.53 0.76
C VAL A 174 -1.33 -0.80 1.50
N ASP A 175 -1.77 -0.76 2.76
CA ASP A 175 -1.89 -1.94 3.60
C ASP A 175 -3.20 -2.70 3.30
N MET A 176 -3.50 -3.76 4.07
CA MET A 176 -4.72 -4.56 3.85
C MET A 176 -5.93 -4.09 4.66
N THR A 177 -5.83 -2.94 5.32
CA THR A 177 -6.94 -2.41 6.10
C THR A 177 -7.99 -1.80 5.17
N CYS A 178 -9.21 -1.67 5.70
CA CYS A 178 -10.31 -1.01 4.98
C CYS A 178 -10.27 0.51 5.12
N ASP A 179 -9.29 1.04 5.86
CA ASP A 179 -9.14 2.47 6.12
C ASP A 179 -8.24 3.10 5.05
N SER A 180 -8.68 4.23 4.48
CA SER A 180 -7.90 4.99 3.50
C SER A 180 -6.59 5.57 4.05
N ASP A 181 -6.47 5.66 5.38
CA ASP A 181 -5.26 6.07 6.08
C ASP A 181 -4.21 4.95 6.18
N GLY A 182 -4.58 3.70 5.88
CA GLY A 182 -3.71 2.53 5.81
C GLY A 182 -2.75 2.57 4.62
N LYS A 183 -1.92 3.60 4.52
CA LYS A 183 -1.00 3.80 3.40
C LYS A 183 0.30 4.50 3.77
N ILE A 184 1.34 4.22 3.00
CA ILE A 184 2.61 4.93 2.96
C ILE A 184 2.66 5.69 1.63
N GLY A 185 2.40 7.00 1.70
CA GLY A 185 2.41 7.90 0.53
C GLY A 185 3.52 8.96 0.58
N GLN A 186 4.43 8.87 1.54
CA GLN A 186 5.58 9.79 1.66
C GLN A 186 6.85 9.00 1.91
N PHE A 187 7.89 9.30 1.15
CA PHE A 187 9.16 8.58 1.17
C PHE A 187 10.34 9.54 1.30
N ILE A 188 11.48 9.00 1.74
CA ILE A 188 12.72 9.76 1.93
C ILE A 188 13.33 10.10 0.57
N ASP A 189 13.76 11.35 0.38
CA ASP A 189 14.48 11.80 -0.82
C ASP A 189 15.98 11.97 -0.53
N ASP A 190 16.83 11.31 -1.32
CA ASP A 190 18.29 11.40 -1.23
C ASP A 190 18.85 12.71 -1.84
N GLY A 191 18.04 13.45 -2.60
CA GLY A 191 18.52 14.58 -3.42
C GLY A 191 18.55 15.95 -2.77
N ALA A 192 17.82 16.19 -1.68
CA ALA A 192 17.56 17.54 -1.22
C ALA A 192 18.22 17.86 0.13
N LYS A 193 19.10 18.87 0.14
CA LYS A 193 19.62 19.54 1.36
C LYS A 193 18.50 20.17 2.23
N ASN A 194 17.27 20.18 1.72
CA ASN A 194 16.06 20.54 2.42
C ASN A 194 15.18 19.30 2.45
N ALA A 195 14.50 19.01 3.55
CA ALA A 195 13.66 17.82 3.77
C ALA A 195 12.44 17.74 2.83
N VAL A 196 12.66 17.62 1.51
CA VAL A 196 11.63 17.36 0.52
C VAL A 196 11.28 15.88 0.60
N LYS A 197 9.98 15.59 0.68
CA LYS A 197 9.46 14.22 0.73
C LYS A 197 9.08 13.81 -0.68
N LYS A 198 9.46 12.61 -1.12
CA LYS A 198 8.89 12.03 -2.33
C LYS A 198 7.46 11.58 -2.06
N THR A 199 6.57 11.70 -3.04
CA THR A 199 5.17 11.24 -2.94
C THR A 199 4.97 9.83 -3.50
N ALA A 200 6.02 9.24 -4.08
CA ALA A 200 6.04 7.89 -4.62
C ALA A 200 7.40 7.23 -4.42
N LEU A 201 7.40 5.90 -4.32
CA LEU A 201 8.60 5.07 -4.23
C LEU A 201 8.90 4.45 -5.58
N GLU A 202 10.16 4.50 -6.01
CA GLU A 202 10.61 3.75 -7.18
C GLU A 202 10.63 2.24 -6.88
N VAL A 203 9.83 1.47 -7.64
CA VAL A 203 9.67 0.03 -7.48
C VAL A 203 9.78 -0.70 -8.82
N HIS A 204 10.11 -1.99 -8.76
CA HIS A 204 10.12 -2.87 -9.92
C HIS A 204 8.70 -3.27 -10.31
N ASP A 205 8.51 -3.69 -11.57
CA ASP A 205 7.25 -4.28 -12.03
C ASP A 205 6.86 -5.49 -11.15
N PHE A 206 5.58 -5.52 -10.75
CA PHE A 206 4.99 -6.66 -10.07
C PHE A 206 4.64 -7.77 -11.07
N VAL A 207 5.02 -9.00 -10.75
CA VAL A 207 4.74 -10.18 -11.60
C VAL A 207 3.90 -11.16 -10.80
N GLU A 208 2.67 -11.38 -11.26
CA GLU A 208 1.75 -12.31 -10.62
C GLU A 208 2.37 -13.72 -10.50
N GLY A 209 2.26 -14.32 -9.31
CA GLY A 209 2.86 -15.62 -8.98
C GLY A 209 4.35 -15.57 -8.65
N GLN A 210 5.01 -14.40 -8.67
CA GLN A 210 6.36 -14.24 -8.14
C GLN A 210 6.35 -13.41 -6.86
N PRO A 211 7.07 -13.84 -5.80
CA PRO A 211 7.08 -13.10 -4.56
C PRO A 211 7.80 -11.76 -4.71
N TYR A 212 7.13 -10.68 -4.30
CA TYR A 212 7.71 -9.34 -4.26
C TYR A 212 7.68 -8.82 -2.83
N PHE A 213 8.87 -8.65 -2.22
CA PHE A 213 9.01 -8.34 -0.80
C PHE A 213 9.55 -6.93 -0.62
N MET A 214 8.96 -6.23 0.33
CA MET A 214 9.37 -4.90 0.77
C MET A 214 9.90 -4.99 2.20
N GLY A 215 10.85 -4.11 2.52
CA GLY A 215 11.39 -3.94 3.85
C GLY A 215 11.19 -2.52 4.33
N VAL A 216 10.70 -2.37 5.56
CA VAL A 216 10.63 -1.10 6.29
C VAL A 216 11.67 -1.14 7.40
N PHE A 217 12.58 -0.18 7.38
CA PHE A 217 13.71 -0.10 8.29
C PHE A 217 13.46 0.94 9.37
N LEU A 218 14.27 0.90 10.42
CA LEU A 218 14.21 1.82 11.56
C LEU A 218 12.92 1.73 12.40
N VAL A 219 12.26 0.56 12.38
CA VAL A 219 11.02 0.29 13.11
C VAL A 219 11.22 -0.20 14.55
N GLY A 220 12.47 -0.34 15.02
CA GLY A 220 12.76 -0.96 16.32
C GLY A 220 12.50 -0.09 17.56
N ALA A 221 12.03 1.15 17.39
CA ALA A 221 11.72 2.03 18.51
C ALA A 221 10.23 2.40 18.49
N TYR A 222 9.54 2.23 19.62
CA TYR A 222 8.12 2.54 19.85
C TYR A 222 7.10 1.69 19.06
N GLN A 223 7.41 1.27 17.84
CA GLN A 223 6.41 0.72 16.91
C GLN A 223 5.69 -0.52 17.44
N GLU A 224 6.43 -1.52 17.92
CA GLU A 224 5.88 -2.80 18.35
C GLU A 224 4.87 -2.65 19.50
N ILE A 225 5.14 -1.78 20.49
CA ILE A 225 4.28 -1.64 21.67
C ILE A 225 3.11 -0.66 21.45
N LEU A 226 3.19 0.18 20.42
CA LEU A 226 2.16 1.16 20.09
C LEU A 226 1.15 0.67 19.04
N GLY A 227 1.37 -0.54 18.49
CA GLY A 227 0.47 -1.15 17.51
C GLY A 227 -0.95 -1.34 18.06
N ASP A 228 -1.94 -1.18 17.18
CA ASP A 228 -3.34 -1.46 17.48
C ASP A 228 -3.94 -2.47 16.49
N LEU A 229 -4.95 -3.20 16.97
CA LEU A 229 -5.66 -4.28 16.28
C LEU A 229 -6.70 -3.74 15.28
N HIS A 230 -6.33 -2.74 14.48
CA HIS A 230 -7.22 -2.16 13.48
C HIS A 230 -7.63 -3.25 12.48
N ASN A 231 -8.94 -3.35 12.20
CA ASN A 231 -9.52 -4.45 11.42
C ASN A 231 -9.27 -5.87 11.97
N LEU A 232 -8.88 -5.99 13.25
CA LEU A 232 -8.50 -7.25 13.88
C LEU A 232 -7.27 -7.92 13.24
N PHE A 233 -6.40 -7.15 12.58
CA PHE A 233 -5.05 -7.61 12.26
C PHE A 233 -4.23 -7.58 13.54
N GLY A 234 -3.68 -8.74 13.92
CA GLY A 234 -2.93 -8.89 15.16
C GLY A 234 -1.42 -8.73 15.01
N ASP A 235 -0.72 -9.08 16.08
CA ASP A 235 0.74 -9.04 16.13
C ASP A 235 1.35 -9.85 14.98
N THR A 236 2.45 -9.35 14.41
CA THR A 236 3.15 -10.04 13.33
C THR A 236 4.12 -11.09 13.86
N ASP A 237 4.41 -12.12 13.07
CA ASP A 237 5.55 -13.00 13.33
C ASP A 237 6.84 -12.19 13.54
N ALA A 238 7.61 -12.54 14.57
CA ALA A 238 8.89 -11.91 14.87
C ALA A 238 10.00 -12.96 15.00
N VAL A 239 11.12 -12.73 14.32
CA VAL A 239 12.29 -13.63 14.33
C VAL A 239 13.54 -12.91 14.79
N HIS A 240 14.26 -13.51 15.73
CA HIS A 240 15.55 -12.99 16.19
C HIS A 240 16.69 -13.68 15.47
N ILE A 241 17.52 -12.90 14.79
CA ILE A 241 18.60 -13.40 13.94
C ILE A 241 19.96 -12.95 14.50
N THR A 242 20.85 -13.91 14.78
CA THR A 242 22.26 -13.62 15.09
C THR A 242 23.13 -13.94 13.89
N VAL A 243 23.90 -12.94 13.43
CA VAL A 243 24.89 -13.11 12.36
C VAL A 243 26.25 -13.44 12.96
N THR A 244 26.86 -14.50 12.45
CA THR A 244 28.19 -14.99 12.85
C THR A 244 29.12 -15.02 11.63
N SER A 245 30.41 -15.23 11.83
CA SER A 245 31.36 -15.42 10.72
C SER A 245 31.05 -16.60 9.79
N SER A 246 30.23 -17.56 10.25
CA SER A 246 29.85 -18.76 9.50
C SER A 246 28.49 -18.68 8.81
N GLY A 247 27.75 -17.57 8.96
CA GLY A 247 26.38 -17.42 8.47
C GLY A 247 25.47 -16.78 9.52
N TYR A 248 24.22 -17.22 9.60
CA TYR A 248 23.25 -16.73 10.59
C TYR A 248 22.57 -17.87 11.35
N THR A 249 22.06 -17.57 12.54
CA THR A 249 21.18 -18.44 13.32
C THR A 249 19.86 -17.74 13.59
N VAL A 250 18.76 -18.49 13.56
CA VAL A 250 17.45 -18.04 14.03
C VAL A 250 17.33 -18.50 15.47
N ASP A 251 17.46 -17.57 16.40
CA ASP A 251 17.59 -17.89 17.83
C ASP A 251 16.21 -18.01 18.49
N HIS A 252 15.26 -17.21 18.04
CA HIS A 252 13.90 -17.18 18.56
C HIS A 252 12.91 -16.89 17.43
N VAL A 253 11.75 -17.55 17.49
CA VAL A 253 10.58 -17.30 16.64
C VAL A 253 9.41 -17.03 17.58
N VAL A 254 8.80 -15.86 17.43
CA VAL A 254 7.54 -15.50 18.08
C VAL A 254 6.48 -15.58 16.98
N GLU A 255 5.51 -16.46 17.15
CA GLU A 255 4.36 -16.55 16.24
C GLU A 255 3.45 -15.34 16.49
N GLY A 256 2.98 -14.73 15.40
CA GLY A 256 1.98 -13.67 15.45
C GLY A 256 0.59 -14.20 15.77
N ASP A 257 -0.35 -13.28 15.91
CA ASP A 257 -1.69 -13.64 16.38
C ASP A 257 -2.50 -14.42 15.33
N THR A 258 -3.21 -15.43 15.82
CA THR A 258 -4.26 -16.11 15.08
C THR A 258 -5.58 -15.36 15.17
N VAL A 259 -6.51 -15.65 14.25
CA VAL A 259 -7.89 -15.12 14.30
C VAL A 259 -8.57 -15.45 15.64
N THR A 260 -8.29 -16.62 16.22
CA THR A 260 -8.82 -17.00 17.54
C THR A 260 -8.32 -16.07 18.65
N GLU A 261 -7.03 -15.74 18.67
CA GLU A 261 -6.44 -14.86 19.68
C GLU A 261 -7.03 -13.47 19.57
N VAL A 262 -7.11 -12.91 18.36
CA VAL A 262 -7.66 -11.57 18.18
C VAL A 262 -9.14 -11.49 18.56
N LEU A 263 -9.93 -12.50 18.19
CA LEU A 263 -11.33 -12.61 18.58
C LEU A 263 -11.51 -12.73 20.10
N SER A 264 -10.54 -13.30 20.81
CA SER A 264 -10.58 -13.39 22.27
C SER A 264 -10.48 -12.04 22.96
N TYR A 265 -9.73 -11.07 22.39
CA TYR A 265 -9.66 -9.70 22.92
C TYR A 265 -11.02 -9.01 22.90
N VAL A 266 -11.82 -9.25 21.85
CA VAL A 266 -13.19 -8.77 21.71
C VAL A 266 -14.24 -9.71 22.32
N GLN A 267 -13.83 -10.56 23.26
CA GLN A 267 -14.67 -11.43 24.10
C GLN A 267 -15.42 -12.54 23.34
N TYR A 268 -14.93 -12.95 22.16
CA TYR A 268 -15.44 -14.14 21.49
C TYR A 268 -14.67 -15.38 21.92
N ASN A 269 -15.41 -16.47 22.13
CA ASN A 269 -14.84 -17.76 22.53
C ASN A 269 -14.91 -18.76 21.37
N ARG A 270 -13.76 -19.34 21.00
CA ARG A 270 -13.66 -20.30 19.90
C ARG A 270 -14.62 -21.50 20.04
N PRO A 271 -14.65 -22.25 21.16
CA PRO A 271 -15.65 -23.31 21.37
C PRO A 271 -17.10 -22.90 21.09
N GLU A 272 -17.50 -21.70 21.52
CA GLU A 272 -18.86 -21.19 21.31
C GLU A 272 -19.14 -20.87 19.84
N LEU A 273 -18.17 -20.28 19.14
CA LEU A 273 -18.23 -19.99 17.70
C LEU A 273 -18.38 -21.28 16.87
N ILE A 274 -17.54 -22.27 17.16
CA ILE A 274 -17.57 -23.61 16.55
C ILE A 274 -18.95 -24.27 16.78
N GLU A 275 -19.45 -24.24 18.00
CA GLU A 275 -20.74 -24.83 18.35
C GLU A 275 -21.92 -24.13 17.66
N SER A 276 -21.85 -22.81 17.50
CA SER A 276 -22.86 -22.03 16.77
C SER A 276 -22.94 -22.42 15.29
N ILE A 277 -21.78 -22.50 14.62
CA ILE A 277 -21.71 -22.94 13.22
C ILE A 277 -22.16 -24.39 13.07
N ARG A 278 -21.76 -25.29 13.99
CA ARG A 278 -22.20 -26.69 13.98
C ARG A 278 -23.73 -26.81 14.01
N LYS A 279 -24.41 -26.07 14.90
CA LYS A 279 -25.89 -26.05 14.99
C LYS A 279 -26.53 -25.51 13.71
N ALA A 280 -26.01 -24.41 13.17
CA ALA A 280 -26.52 -23.81 11.94
C ALA A 280 -26.38 -24.75 10.72
N ILE A 281 -25.29 -25.51 10.67
CA ILE A 281 -25.05 -26.55 9.64
C ILE A 281 -26.05 -27.69 9.79
N GLU A 282 -26.29 -28.20 11.00
CA GLU A 282 -27.25 -29.29 11.26
C GLU A 282 -28.67 -28.92 10.81
N GLU A 283 -29.12 -27.71 11.15
CA GLU A 283 -30.43 -27.19 10.69
C GLU A 283 -30.50 -27.06 9.17
N SER A 284 -29.40 -26.66 8.52
CA SER A 284 -29.33 -26.52 7.06
C SER A 284 -29.35 -27.88 6.35
N ILE A 285 -28.72 -28.91 6.93
CA ILE A 285 -28.81 -30.29 6.44
C ILE A 285 -30.25 -30.80 6.55
N LEU A 286 -30.93 -30.54 7.67
CA LEU A 286 -32.34 -30.93 7.87
C LEU A 286 -33.29 -30.24 6.87
N ARG A 287 -33.00 -28.99 6.51
CA ARG A 287 -33.75 -28.23 5.49
C ARG A 287 -33.41 -28.62 4.05
N GLY A 288 -32.35 -29.41 3.84
CA GLY A 288 -31.88 -29.80 2.51
C GLY A 288 -31.22 -28.67 1.72
N THR A 289 -30.77 -27.60 2.39
CA THR A 289 -30.08 -26.47 1.73
C THR A 289 -28.57 -26.69 1.58
N ILE A 290 -28.00 -27.66 2.30
CA ILE A 290 -26.59 -28.05 2.21
C ILE A 290 -26.46 -29.58 2.24
N ALA A 291 -25.60 -30.14 1.39
CA ALA A 291 -25.27 -31.56 1.42
C ALA A 291 -24.29 -31.88 2.57
N LYS A 292 -24.28 -33.14 3.04
CA LYS A 292 -23.39 -33.56 4.14
C LYS A 292 -21.89 -33.36 3.84
N ASN A 293 -21.48 -33.50 2.58
CA ASN A 293 -20.09 -33.31 2.19
C ASN A 293 -19.70 -31.82 2.22
N GLU A 294 -20.59 -30.95 1.75
CA GLU A 294 -20.41 -29.48 1.79
C GLU A 294 -20.38 -28.98 3.23
N ALA A 295 -21.24 -29.51 4.09
CA ALA A 295 -21.26 -29.22 5.52
C ALA A 295 -19.92 -29.56 6.21
N ARG A 296 -19.34 -30.71 5.89
CA ARG A 296 -18.02 -31.11 6.42
C ARG A 296 -16.92 -30.18 5.93
N LEU A 297 -16.96 -29.79 4.65
CA LEU A 297 -15.99 -28.88 4.05
C LEU A 297 -16.08 -27.49 4.69
N LEU A 298 -17.30 -26.95 4.85
CA LEU A 298 -17.54 -25.67 5.52
C LEU A 298 -17.02 -25.67 6.95
N MET A 299 -17.31 -26.72 7.72
CA MET A 299 -16.83 -26.82 9.10
C MET A 299 -15.30 -26.82 9.17
N ARG A 300 -14.65 -27.57 8.27
CA ARG A 300 -13.18 -27.62 8.19
C ARG A 300 -12.59 -26.26 7.84
N HIS A 301 -13.14 -25.57 6.83
CA HIS A 301 -12.67 -24.23 6.46
C HIS A 301 -12.86 -23.22 7.59
N TYR A 302 -13.98 -23.30 8.32
CA TYR A 302 -14.24 -22.41 9.45
C TYR A 302 -13.23 -22.64 10.60
N GLU A 303 -12.96 -23.90 10.95
CA GLU A 303 -11.94 -24.26 11.94
C GLU A 303 -10.53 -23.84 11.52
N GLN A 304 -10.19 -24.01 10.25
CA GLN A 304 -8.91 -23.57 9.69
C GLN A 304 -8.79 -22.05 9.72
N GLY A 305 -9.80 -21.31 9.26
CA GLY A 305 -9.80 -19.85 9.28
C GLY A 305 -9.68 -19.28 10.70
N LEU A 306 -10.33 -19.89 11.70
CA LEU A 306 -10.14 -19.48 13.11
C LEU A 306 -8.74 -19.75 13.64
N SER A 307 -8.03 -20.76 13.11
CA SER A 307 -6.67 -21.11 13.54
C SER A 307 -5.59 -20.43 12.69
N GLY A 308 -5.99 -19.79 11.59
CA GLY A 308 -5.09 -19.13 10.67
C GLY A 308 -4.54 -17.85 11.27
N TYR A 309 -3.42 -17.42 10.70
CA TYR A 309 -2.83 -16.12 10.95
C TYR A 309 -3.79 -15.01 10.51
N THR A 310 -3.70 -13.83 11.14
CA THR A 310 -4.65 -12.74 10.83
C THR A 310 -4.42 -12.11 9.45
N TYR A 311 -3.23 -12.28 8.88
CA TYR A 311 -2.86 -11.73 7.58
C TYR A 311 -3.20 -12.68 6.43
N LEU A 312 -3.12 -12.18 5.20
CA LEU A 312 -3.57 -12.92 4.03
C LEU A 312 -2.54 -13.94 3.58
N GLU A 313 -3.04 -15.06 3.05
CA GLU A 313 -2.24 -16.09 2.40
C GLU A 313 -2.26 -15.88 0.88
N ASP A 314 -1.16 -16.21 0.20
CA ASP A 314 -1.15 -16.28 -1.26
C ASP A 314 -2.12 -17.40 -1.71
N PRO A 315 -2.86 -17.22 -2.82
CA PRO A 315 -3.72 -18.30 -3.34
C PRO A 315 -2.87 -19.54 -3.68
N GLU A 316 -3.24 -20.70 -3.12
CA GLU A 316 -2.65 -22.02 -3.49
C GLU A 316 -2.86 -22.39 -4.97
#